data_AF-A0A830CY07-F1
#
_entry.id   AF-A0A830CY07-F1
#
_cell.length_a   1.000
_cell.length_b   1.000
_cell.length_c   1.000
_cell.angle_alpha   90.00
_cell.angle_beta   90.00
_cell.angle_gamma   90.00
#
_symmetry.space_group_name_H-M   'P 1'
#
loop_
_entity.id
_entity.type
_entity.pdbx_description
1 polymer ?
#
loop_
_entity_poly.entity_id
_entity_poly.type
_entity_poly.pdbx_seq_one_letter_code
_entity_poly.pdbx_strand_id
1 'polypeptide(L)'
;MSSEKDEDAAPRRRLSCAKYFDALWFCYSPVHQLQQYYRLGALDNCSGKWSVLYDCLNLKTKRASEVEKILEDREKSIPHIWSFRTPNEARSHWQKIFGHLDEQE
;
A
#
# COMPACT_ATOMS: atom_id res chain seq x y z
N MET A 1 16.68 19.14 38.51
CA MET A 1 15.54 20.06 38.32
C MET A 1 15.72 20.71 36.95
N SER A 2 14.83 20.66 35.97
CA SER A 2 13.43 20.23 35.81
C SER A 2 13.34 19.65 34.40
N SER A 3 12.82 18.44 34.18
CA SER A 3 11.40 18.18 33.84
C SER A 3 10.71 19.35 33.15
N GLU A 4 10.76 19.37 31.83
CA GLU A 4 9.61 19.78 31.03
C GLU A 4 9.33 18.64 30.05
N LYS A 5 8.28 17.88 30.39
CA LYS A 5 7.60 16.95 29.49
C LYS A 5 7.12 17.77 28.30
N ASP A 6 7.71 17.56 27.13
CA ASP A 6 7.02 17.91 25.91
C ASP A 6 5.95 16.84 25.67
N GLU A 7 4.73 17.33 25.63
CA GLU A 7 3.49 16.59 25.63
C GLU A 7 3.37 15.61 24.46
N ASP A 8 2.55 14.60 24.69
CA ASP A 8 2.19 13.47 23.84
C ASP A 8 1.53 13.93 22.52
N ALA A 9 2.29 14.60 21.66
CA ALA A 9 1.91 14.83 20.27
C ALA A 9 2.16 13.53 19.52
N ALA A 10 1.07 12.84 19.13
CA ALA A 10 1.13 11.68 18.26
C ALA A 10 2.21 11.89 17.19
N PRO A 11 3.16 10.94 17.01
CA PRO A 11 4.33 11.18 16.19
C PRO A 11 3.88 11.57 14.79
N ARG A 12 4.15 12.83 14.39
CA ARG A 12 3.88 13.31 13.03
C ARG A 12 4.37 12.25 12.06
N ARG A 13 3.47 11.69 11.24
CA ARG A 13 3.77 10.59 10.31
C ARG A 13 4.91 11.05 9.39
N ARG A 14 6.13 10.62 9.68
CA ARG A 14 7.31 11.02 8.88
C ARG A 14 7.27 10.23 7.57
N LEU A 15 7.03 10.94 6.46
CA LEU A 15 7.16 10.37 5.12
C LEU A 15 8.63 10.00 4.84
N SER A 16 8.89 8.70 4.63
CA SER A 16 10.19 8.20 4.20
C SER A 16 10.13 7.71 2.76
N CYS A 17 10.81 8.40 1.85
CA CYS A 17 10.92 7.99 0.44
C CYS A 17 12.03 6.97 0.18
N ALA A 18 12.85 6.64 1.18
CA ALA A 18 13.97 5.72 1.03
C ALA A 18 13.53 4.33 0.56
N LYS A 19 12.36 3.85 1.03
CA LYS A 19 11.80 2.56 0.59
C LYS A 19 11.47 2.53 -0.90
N TYR A 20 10.95 3.63 -1.44
CA TYR A 20 10.61 3.72 -2.86
C TYR A 20 11.85 3.86 -3.73
N PHE A 21 12.89 4.53 -3.22
CA PHE A 21 14.18 4.58 -3.88
C PHE A 21 14.86 3.22 -3.93
N ASP A 22 14.88 2.49 -2.82
CA ASP A 22 15.45 1.13 -2.76
C ASP A 22 14.70 0.18 -3.71
N ALA A 23 13.36 0.26 -3.75
CA ALA A 23 12.56 -0.52 -4.69
C ALA A 23 12.86 -0.18 -6.16
N LEU A 24 13.13 1.09 -6.48
CA LEU A 24 13.52 1.51 -7.82
C LEU A 24 14.91 0.97 -8.18
N TRP A 25 15.85 1.06 -7.25
CA TRP A 25 17.20 0.53 -7.44
C TRP A 25 17.18 -0.98 -7.66
N PHE A 26 16.39 -1.70 -6.87
CA PHE A 26 16.18 -3.14 -7.03
C PHE A 26 15.59 -3.49 -8.40
N CYS A 27 14.69 -2.67 -8.94
CA CYS A 27 14.13 -2.88 -10.27
C CYS A 27 15.19 -2.84 -11.37
N TYR A 28 16.20 -1.96 -11.25
CA TYR A 28 17.33 -1.93 -12.17
C TYR A 28 18.41 -2.98 -11.88
N SER A 29 18.28 -3.77 -10.82
CA SER A 29 19.27 -4.78 -10.50
C SER A 29 19.30 -5.89 -11.58
N PRO A 30 20.50 -6.39 -11.96
CA PRO A 30 20.63 -7.42 -12.98
C PRO A 30 19.85 -8.71 -12.65
N VAL A 31 19.79 -9.07 -11.37
CA VAL A 31 19.06 -10.25 -10.91
C VAL A 31 17.56 -10.11 -11.19
N HIS A 32 16.97 -8.96 -10.85
CA HIS A 32 15.55 -8.73 -11.07
C HIS A 32 15.21 -8.69 -12.57
N GLN A 33 15.99 -7.96 -13.35
CA GLN A 33 15.79 -7.81 -14.80
C GLN A 33 15.89 -9.15 -15.53
N LEU A 34 16.89 -9.98 -15.19
CA LEU A 34 17.00 -11.32 -15.75
C LEU A 34 15.84 -12.21 -15.32
N GLN A 35 15.44 -12.16 -14.04
CA GLN A 35 14.31 -12.96 -13.55
C GLN A 35 12.99 -12.61 -14.28
N GLN A 36 12.72 -11.32 -14.51
CA GLN A 36 11.56 -10.89 -15.29
C GLN A 36 11.67 -11.31 -16.75
N TYR A 37 12.85 -11.19 -17.35
CA TYR A 37 13.08 -11.64 -18.72
C TYR A 37 12.84 -13.14 -18.90
N TYR A 38 13.34 -13.98 -17.99
CA TYR A 38 13.09 -15.42 -18.04
C TYR A 38 11.62 -15.79 -17.83
N ARG A 39 10.87 -15.01 -17.04
CA ARG A 39 9.47 -15.31 -16.73
C ARG A 39 8.48 -14.76 -17.76
N LEU A 40 8.71 -13.55 -18.24
CA LEU A 40 7.77 -12.78 -19.06
C LEU A 40 8.30 -12.49 -20.48
N GLY A 41 9.59 -12.74 -20.74
CA GLY A 41 10.22 -12.48 -22.03
C GLY A 41 10.56 -11.01 -22.31
N ALA A 42 10.41 -10.13 -21.32
CA ALA A 42 10.64 -8.70 -21.46
C ALA A 42 11.42 -8.13 -20.27
N LEU A 43 12.20 -7.08 -20.53
CA LEU A 43 12.86 -6.29 -19.50
C LEU A 43 11.87 -5.28 -18.92
N ASP A 44 11.91 -5.09 -17.60
CA ASP A 44 11.05 -4.13 -16.91
C ASP A 44 11.60 -2.70 -17.12
N ASN A 45 10.74 -1.76 -17.49
CA ASN A 45 11.11 -0.35 -17.67
C ASN A 45 11.09 0.46 -16.36
N CYS A 46 10.70 -0.16 -15.24
CA CYS A 46 10.70 0.43 -13.90
C CYS A 46 9.88 1.73 -13.76
N SER A 47 9.03 2.06 -14.75
CA SER A 47 8.28 3.31 -14.81
C SER A 47 7.33 3.48 -13.63
N GLY A 48 6.67 2.39 -13.21
CA GLY A 48 5.80 2.39 -12.03
C GLY A 48 6.53 2.59 -10.70
N LYS A 49 7.81 2.17 -10.60
CA LYS A 49 8.62 2.43 -9.39
C LYS A 49 9.08 3.89 -9.36
N TRP A 50 9.38 4.45 -10.53
CA TRP A 50 9.72 5.86 -10.70
C TRP A 50 8.55 6.79 -10.34
N SER A 51 7.34 6.51 -10.80
CA SER A 51 6.17 7.35 -10.49
C SER A 51 5.90 7.40 -8.98
N VAL A 52 6.00 6.27 -8.29
CA VAL A 52 5.80 6.21 -6.83
C VAL A 52 6.89 6.97 -6.07
N LEU A 53 8.15 6.91 -6.52
CA LEU A 53 9.23 7.70 -5.94
C LEU A 53 8.98 9.19 -6.15
N TYR A 54 8.60 9.59 -7.36
CA TYR A 54 8.28 10.98 -7.70
C TYR A 54 7.10 11.50 -6.87
N ASP A 55 6.04 10.71 -6.71
CA ASP A 55 4.90 11.04 -5.86
C ASP A 55 5.31 11.25 -4.40
N CYS A 56 6.20 10.40 -3.87
CA CYS A 56 6.71 10.59 -2.50
C CYS A 56 7.52 11.88 -2.36
N LEU A 57 8.37 12.20 -3.33
CA LEU A 57 9.15 13.44 -3.34
C LEU A 57 8.25 14.67 -3.44
N ASN A 58 7.21 14.63 -4.28
CA ASN A 58 6.20 15.68 -4.38
C ASN A 58 5.38 15.86 -3.11
N LEU A 59 5.08 14.77 -2.38
CA LEU A 59 4.42 14.90 -1.08
C LEU A 59 5.35 15.51 -0.04
N LYS A 60 6.66 15.23 -0.11
CA LYS A 60 7.64 15.79 0.82
C LYS A 60 7.85 17.30 0.65
N THR A 61 7.58 17.86 -0.54
CA THR A 61 7.67 19.31 -0.78
C THR A 61 6.44 20.08 -0.31
N LYS A 62 5.33 19.40 0.00
CA LYS A 62 4.09 20.03 0.49
C LYS A 62 4.13 20.31 1.99
N ARG A 63 3.18 21.14 2.46
CA ARG A 63 3.01 21.46 3.88
C ARG A 63 2.55 20.21 4.65
N ALA A 64 3.05 20.03 5.87
CA ALA A 64 2.73 18.85 6.70
C ALA A 64 1.22 18.63 6.90
N SER A 65 0.44 19.70 7.07
CA SER A 65 -1.02 19.61 7.26
C SER A 65 -1.79 19.19 6.00
N GLU A 66 -1.26 19.47 4.81
CA GLU A 66 -1.84 19.00 3.55
C GLU A 66 -1.47 17.53 3.31
N VAL A 67 -0.24 17.17 3.64
CA VAL A 67 0.26 15.79 3.53
C VAL A 67 -0.55 14.84 4.40
N GLU A 68 -0.82 15.19 5.66
CA GLU A 68 -1.62 14.35 6.57
C GLU A 68 -3.01 14.08 6.00
N LYS A 69 -3.70 15.10 5.49
CA LYS A 69 -5.01 14.94 4.82
C LYS A 69 -4.93 14.01 3.63
N ILE A 70 -3.95 14.20 2.75
CA ILE A 70 -3.76 13.35 1.57
C ILE A 70 -3.51 11.89 1.98
N LEU A 71 -2.76 11.64 3.05
CA LEU A 71 -2.52 10.28 3.56
C LEU A 71 -3.78 9.66 4.16
N GLU A 72 -4.54 10.42 4.94
CA GLU A 72 -5.81 9.95 5.49
C GLU A 72 -6.83 9.62 4.40
N ASP A 73 -6.95 10.46 3.37
CA ASP A 73 -7.88 10.23 2.27
C ASP A 73 -7.49 8.98 1.48
N ARG A 74 -6.18 8.75 1.29
CA ARG A 74 -5.67 7.51 0.70
C ARG A 74 -6.01 6.29 1.54
N GLU A 75 -5.82 6.36 2.86
CA GLU A 75 -6.16 5.26 3.78
C GLU A 75 -7.67 4.95 3.76
N LYS A 76 -8.53 5.99 3.76
CA LYS A 76 -9.99 5.85 3.68
C LYS A 76 -10.46 5.28 2.34
N SER A 77 -9.75 5.58 1.25
CA SER A 77 -10.09 5.06 -0.09
C SER A 77 -9.80 3.57 -0.26
N ILE A 78 -8.93 2.98 0.57
CA ILE A 78 -8.64 1.55 0.51
C ILE A 78 -9.79 0.80 1.19
N PRO A 79 -10.61 0.02 0.46
CA PRO A 79 -11.67 -0.74 1.08
C PRO A 79 -11.08 -1.76 2.05
N HIS A 80 -11.52 -1.73 3.31
CA HIS A 80 -11.12 -2.74 4.29
C HIS A 80 -11.66 -4.11 3.87
N ILE A 81 -10.95 -5.19 4.25
CA ILE A 81 -11.34 -6.58 3.91
C ILE A 81 -12.79 -6.87 4.35
N TRP A 82 -13.18 -6.35 5.51
CA TRP A 82 -14.53 -6.46 6.09
C TRP A 82 -15.61 -5.65 5.35
N SER A 83 -15.21 -4.79 4.41
CA SER A 83 -16.11 -3.97 3.60
C SER A 83 -16.31 -4.51 2.17
N PHE A 84 -15.62 -5.59 1.79
CA PHE A 84 -15.75 -6.15 0.43
C PHE A 84 -17.16 -6.68 0.13
N ARG A 85 -17.88 -7.16 1.15
CA ARG A 85 -19.24 -7.69 1.01
C ARG A 85 -20.07 -7.42 2.25
N THR A 86 -21.35 -7.18 2.04
CA THR A 86 -22.32 -7.17 3.13
C THR A 86 -22.53 -8.58 3.68
N PRO A 87 -23.00 -8.75 4.93
CA PRO A 87 -23.28 -10.08 5.49
C PRO A 87 -24.20 -10.93 4.62
N ASN A 88 -25.19 -10.30 3.97
CA ASN A 88 -26.14 -10.98 3.09
C ASN A 88 -25.47 -11.45 1.79
N GLU A 89 -24.66 -10.61 1.15
CA GLU A 89 -23.90 -10.99 -0.06
C GLU A 89 -22.86 -12.07 0.24
N ALA A 90 -22.20 -11.98 1.40
CA ALA A 90 -21.26 -12.99 1.85
C ALA A 90 -21.97 -14.35 2.03
N ARG A 91 -23.15 -14.37 2.66
CA ARG A 91 -23.98 -15.58 2.81
C ARG A 91 -24.40 -16.15 1.46
N SER A 92 -24.93 -15.34 0.56
CA SER A 92 -25.37 -15.80 -0.77
C SER A 92 -24.20 -16.37 -1.58
N HIS A 93 -23.03 -15.75 -1.51
CA HIS A 93 -21.84 -16.28 -2.17
C HIS A 93 -21.32 -17.56 -1.52
N TRP A 94 -21.37 -17.65 -0.19
CA TRP A 94 -21.03 -18.87 0.52
C TRP A 94 -21.93 -20.02 0.09
N GLN A 95 -23.26 -19.83 0.12
CA GLN A 95 -24.23 -20.82 -0.33
C GLN A 95 -24.01 -21.23 -1.80
N LYS A 96 -23.62 -20.30 -2.67
CA LYS A 96 -23.30 -20.63 -4.08
C LYS A 96 -22.09 -21.55 -4.24
N ILE A 97 -21.06 -21.40 -3.40
CA ILE A 97 -19.82 -22.18 -3.51
C ILE A 97 -19.91 -23.47 -2.70
N PHE A 98 -20.46 -23.38 -1.49
CA PHE A 98 -20.38 -24.41 -0.45
C PHE A 98 -21.73 -24.98 -0.04
N GLY A 99 -22.84 -24.57 -0.67
CA GLY A 99 -24.18 -25.07 -0.31
C GLY A 99 -24.32 -26.59 -0.41
N HIS A 100 -23.51 -27.24 -1.27
CA HIS A 100 -23.43 -28.70 -1.36
C HIS A 100 -22.92 -29.39 -0.09
N LEU A 101 -22.22 -28.66 0.81
CA LEU A 101 -21.76 -29.19 2.10
C LEU A 101 -22.88 -29.20 3.14
N ASP A 102 -23.90 -28.37 2.99
CA ASP A 102 -25.03 -28.28 3.91
C ASP A 102 -26.10 -29.36 3.62
N GLU A 103 -26.01 -30.05 2.47
CA GLU A 103 -26.93 -31.11 2.04
C GLU A 103 -26.52 -32.51 2.54
N GLN A 104 -25.35 -32.65 3.15
CA GLN A 104 -24.83 -33.94 3.60
C GLN A 104 -25.20 -34.21 5.08
N GLU A 105 -26.43 -34.66 5.29
CA GLU A 105 -26.88 -35.44 6.46
C GLU A 105 -27.68 -36.67 5.99
#